data_AF-A0A7S0EED4-F1
#
_entry.id   AF-A0A7S0EED4-F1
#
_cell.length_a   1.000
_cell.length_b   1.000
_cell.length_c   1.000
_cell.angle_alpha   90.00
_cell.angle_beta   90.00
_cell.angle_gamma   90.00
#
_symmetry.space_group_name_H-M   'P 1'
#
loop_
_entity.id
_entity.type
_entity.pdbx_description
1 polymer ?
#
loop_
_entity_poly.entity_id
_entity_poly.type
_entity_poly.pdbx_seq_one_letter_code
_entity_poly.pdbx_strand_id
1 'polypeptide(L)'
;GLVKGSGVTVFAWGFGEKVALTTLTHIATDPSKAFLAHDLAELTSNLKVLRDAVCNVSPPSPPPAAPPSPPPPAPTPPQPSPTCPPPSPSSPPSPPPPSPSPPPPSLSPPPPSPPPPPP
;
A
#
# COMPACT_ATOMS: atom_id res chain seq x y z
N GLY A 1 29.04 24.92 1.18
CA GLY A 1 28.61 23.99 2.23
C GLY A 1 27.21 23.51 1.94
N LEU A 2 26.99 22.20 1.95
CA LEU A 2 25.77 21.50 1.47
C LEU A 2 24.47 21.87 2.24
N VAL A 3 24.57 22.60 3.35
CA VAL A 3 23.44 22.98 4.24
C VAL A 3 22.69 24.24 3.77
N LYS A 4 23.32 25.17 3.03
CA LYS A 4 22.64 26.41 2.58
C LYS A 4 21.58 26.16 1.49
N GLY A 5 21.53 24.96 0.90
CA GLY A 5 20.61 24.62 -0.19
C GLY A 5 19.37 23.82 0.21
N SER A 6 19.23 23.41 1.48
CA SER A 6 18.17 22.49 1.93
C SER A 6 16.98 23.17 2.61
N GLY A 7 16.84 24.49 2.47
CA GLY A 7 15.78 25.27 3.16
C GLY A 7 16.05 25.46 4.66
N VAL A 8 17.28 25.20 5.11
CA VAL A 8 17.70 25.37 6.51
C VAL A 8 18.31 26.76 6.72
N THR A 9 17.91 27.45 7.78
CA THR A 9 18.51 28.72 8.19
C THR A 9 19.63 28.46 9.21
N VAL A 10 20.85 28.88 8.90
CA VAL A 10 22.04 28.77 9.76
C VAL A 10 22.38 30.14 10.33
N PHE A 11 22.44 30.22 11.65
CA PHE A 11 22.89 31.40 12.41
C PHE A 11 24.31 31.14 12.92
N ALA A 12 25.19 32.14 12.86
CA ALA A 12 26.56 32.04 13.36
C ALA A 12 26.81 33.09 14.44
N TRP A 13 27.23 32.66 15.63
CA TRP A 13 27.58 33.55 16.74
C TRP A 13 29.01 33.34 17.17
N GLY A 14 29.76 34.43 17.26
CA GLY A 14 31.13 34.45 17.78
C GLY A 14 31.27 35.40 18.96
N PHE A 15 32.16 35.04 19.89
CA PHE A 15 32.43 35.82 21.10
C PHE A 15 33.93 36.15 21.19
N GLY A 16 34.22 37.39 21.58
CA GLY A 16 35.57 37.88 21.81
C GLY A 16 36.29 38.40 20.56
N GLU A 17 37.38 39.13 20.81
CA GLU A 17 38.11 39.89 19.78
C GLU A 17 38.83 39.03 18.73
N LYS A 18 39.03 37.75 19.01
CA LYS A 18 39.74 36.82 18.12
C LYS A 18 38.82 36.16 17.09
N VAL A 19 37.51 36.43 17.11
CA VAL A 19 36.58 35.89 16.12
C VAL A 19 36.40 36.88 14.99
N ALA A 20 36.70 36.43 13.77
CA ALA A 20 36.49 37.23 12.57
C ALA A 20 35.03 37.17 12.11
N LEU A 21 34.38 38.33 11.99
CA LEU A 21 33.01 38.44 11.47
C LEU A 21 32.90 37.82 10.06
N THR A 22 33.94 37.97 9.23
CA THR A 22 34.01 37.37 7.90
C THR A 22 33.84 35.86 7.92
N THR A 23 34.44 35.17 8.90
CA THR A 23 34.27 33.73 9.09
C THR A 23 32.82 33.38 9.46
N LEU A 24 32.21 34.15 10.36
CA LEU A 24 30.81 33.95 10.76
C LEU A 24 29.85 34.15 9.59
N THR A 25 30.08 35.15 8.74
CA THR A 25 29.30 35.39 7.53
C THR A 25 29.43 34.24 6.51
N HIS A 26 30.59 33.61 6.40
CA HIS A 26 30.77 32.44 5.54
C HIS A 26 29.96 31.22 6.00
N ILE A 27 29.78 31.09 7.33
CA ILE A 27 29.05 29.98 7.96
C ILE A 27 27.53 30.23 7.92
N ALA A 28 27.08 31.43 8.31
CA ALA A 28 25.68 31.80 8.36
C ALA A 28 25.01 31.76 6.99
N THR A 29 23.72 31.42 6.91
CA THR A 29 22.98 31.39 5.63
C THR A 29 23.06 32.74 4.93
N ASP A 30 22.83 33.83 5.67
CA ASP A 30 22.93 35.21 5.21
C ASP A 30 23.89 36.01 6.10
N PRO A 31 24.54 37.07 5.59
CA PRO A 31 25.41 37.94 6.38
C PRO A 31 24.70 38.59 7.59
N SER A 32 23.39 38.86 7.48
CA SER A 32 22.57 39.40 8.58
C SER A 32 22.30 38.40 9.72
N LYS A 33 22.69 37.13 9.54
CA LYS A 33 22.54 36.03 10.50
C LYS A 33 23.87 35.68 11.19
N ALA A 34 24.90 36.51 10.98
CA ALA A 34 26.19 36.44 11.64
C ALA A 34 26.27 37.51 12.72
N PHE A 35 26.57 37.10 13.94
CA PHE A 35 26.60 37.98 15.11
C PHE A 35 27.93 37.86 15.83
N LEU A 36 28.59 38.99 16.02
CA LEU A 36 29.80 39.09 16.82
C LEU A 36 29.44 39.81 18.13
N ALA A 37 29.76 39.18 19.25
CA ALA A 37 29.57 39.73 20.58
C ALA A 37 30.92 39.82 21.30
N HIS A 38 31.05 40.76 22.23
CA HIS A 38 32.33 40.96 22.92
C HIS A 38 32.56 39.93 24.03
N ASP A 39 31.51 39.61 24.79
CA ASP A 39 31.57 38.64 25.89
C ASP A 39 30.28 37.81 26.00
N LEU A 40 30.37 36.67 26.69
CA LEU A 40 29.22 35.78 26.96
C LEU A 40 28.12 36.46 27.79
N ALA A 41 28.40 37.53 28.54
CA ALA A 41 27.35 38.31 29.21
C ALA A 41 26.32 38.88 28.21
N GLU A 42 26.75 39.23 27.00
CA GLU A 42 25.87 39.70 25.93
C GLU A 42 25.04 38.56 25.30
N LEU A 43 25.42 37.29 25.52
CA LEU A 43 24.67 36.12 25.08
C LEU A 43 23.21 36.18 25.54
N THR A 44 22.94 36.69 26.74
CA THR A 44 21.58 36.76 27.28
C THR A 44 20.68 37.70 26.46
N SER A 45 21.23 38.83 26.00
CA SER A 45 20.53 39.76 25.09
C SER A 45 20.34 39.13 23.70
N ASN A 46 21.35 38.40 23.26
CA ASN A 46 21.41 37.68 21.99
C ASN A 46 20.49 36.45 21.92
N LEU A 47 20.22 35.78 23.04
CA LEU A 47 19.28 34.66 23.14
C LEU A 47 17.86 35.10 22.80
N LYS A 48 17.47 36.32 23.15
CA LYS A 48 16.18 36.88 22.74
C LYS A 48 16.10 37.02 21.22
N VAL A 49 17.15 37.54 20.60
CA VAL A 49 17.24 37.68 19.13
C VAL A 49 17.22 36.31 18.46
N LEU A 50 17.94 35.31 18.99
CA LEU A 50 17.90 33.94 18.49
C LEU A 50 16.49 33.36 18.59
N ARG A 51 15.84 33.50 19.75
CA ARG A 51 14.49 33.00 19.99
C ARG A 51 13.50 33.64 19.03
N ASP A 52 13.52 34.96 18.89
CA ASP A 52 12.66 35.68 17.96
C ASP A 52 12.92 35.21 16.52
N ALA A 53 14.17 34.99 16.13
CA ALA A 53 14.52 34.54 14.79
C ALA A 53 14.14 33.07 14.50
N VAL A 54 14.20 32.20 15.51
CA VAL A 54 13.76 30.79 15.40
C VAL A 54 12.23 30.69 15.44
N CYS A 55 11.56 31.53 16.24
CA CYS A 55 10.11 31.55 16.33
C CYS A 55 9.45 32.25 15.13
N ASN A 56 10.14 33.15 14.42
CA ASN A 56 9.68 33.77 13.18
C ASN A 56 9.83 32.82 11.97
N VAL A 57 9.37 31.58 12.12
CA VAL A 57 9.17 30.68 10.99
C VAL A 57 7.83 31.03 10.36
N SER A 58 7.86 31.65 9.18
CA SER A 58 6.64 31.74 8.38
C SER A 58 6.22 30.32 8.00
N PRO A 59 4.94 29.91 8.18
CA PRO A 59 4.50 28.63 7.71
C PRO A 59 4.76 28.51 6.20
N PRO A 60 5.10 27.30 5.69
CA PRO A 60 5.23 27.09 4.26
C PRO A 60 3.95 27.53 3.55
N SER A 61 4.09 28.13 2.37
CA SER A 61 2.93 28.52 1.57
C SER A 61 2.00 27.32 1.37
N PRO A 62 0.68 27.49 1.50
CA PRO A 62 -0.25 26.40 1.26
C PRO A 62 -0.06 25.88 -0.18
N PRO A 63 -0.20 24.56 -0.41
CA PRO A 63 -0.13 24.01 -1.74
C PRO A 63 -1.18 24.68 -2.65
N PRO A 64 -0.92 24.78 -3.97
CA PRO A 64 -1.90 25.28 -4.92
C PRO A 64 -3.23 24.52 -4.78
N ALA A 65 -4.35 25.25 -4.90
CA ALA A 65 -5.67 24.63 -4.88
C ALA A 65 -5.77 23.55 -5.96
N ALA A 66 -6.36 22.41 -5.62
CA ALA A 66 -6.62 21.36 -6.60
C ALA A 66 -7.57 21.89 -7.70
N PRO A 67 -7.36 21.49 -8.97
CA PRO A 67 -8.30 21.82 -10.03
C PRO A 67 -9.69 21.22 -9.74
N PRO A 68 -10.77 21.84 -10.24
CA PRO A 68 -12.13 21.31 -10.06
C PRO A 68 -12.25 19.92 -10.67
N SER A 69 -12.98 19.03 -9.99
CA SER A 69 -13.25 17.68 -10.49
C SER A 69 -13.99 17.73 -11.83
N PRO A 70 -13.68 16.82 -12.78
CA PRO A 70 -14.44 16.71 -14.01
C PRO A 70 -15.90 16.28 -13.71
N PRO A 71 -16.85 16.64 -14.59
CA PRO A 71 -18.24 16.22 -14.45
C PRO A 71 -18.34 14.68 -14.51
N PRO A 72 -19.34 14.09 -13.83
CA PRO A 72 -19.56 12.65 -13.86
C PRO A 72 -19.82 12.17 -15.30
N PRO A 73 -19.40 10.93 -15.64
CA PRO A 73 -19.68 10.35 -16.95
C PRO A 73 -21.19 10.26 -17.18
N ALA A 74 -21.61 10.47 -18.43
CA ALA A 74 -23.01 10.33 -18.82
C ALA A 74 -23.50 8.90 -18.52
N PRO A 75 -24.78 8.74 -18.12
CA PRO A 75 -25.36 7.42 -17.92
C PRO A 75 -25.27 6.60 -19.21
N THR A 76 -24.82 5.37 -19.10
CA THR A 76 -24.77 4.42 -20.21
C THR A 76 -26.18 4.16 -20.74
N PRO A 77 -26.38 4.08 -22.08
CA PRO A 77 -27.66 3.67 -22.64
C PRO A 77 -28.09 2.29 -22.09
N PRO A 78 -29.40 2.05 -21.88
CA PRO A 78 -29.89 0.76 -21.44
C PRO A 78 -29.43 -0.33 -22.42
N GLN A 79 -28.74 -1.33 -21.90
CA GLN A 79 -28.31 -2.48 -22.69
C GLN A 79 -29.55 -3.26 -23.15
N PRO A 80 -29.63 -3.71 -24.41
CA PRO A 80 -30.71 -4.57 -24.86
C PRO A 80 -30.75 -5.86 -24.03
N SER A 81 -31.95 -6.22 -23.58
CA SER A 81 -32.19 -7.46 -22.81
C SER A 81 -31.73 -8.69 -23.60
N PRO A 82 -31.12 -9.69 -22.95
CA PRO A 82 -30.79 -10.94 -23.63
C PRO A 82 -32.10 -11.63 -24.06
N THR A 83 -32.19 -11.96 -25.35
CA THR A 83 -33.26 -12.77 -25.93
C THR A 83 -33.33 -14.14 -25.25
N CYS A 84 -34.55 -14.62 -24.98
CA CYS A 84 -34.82 -15.92 -24.38
C CYS A 84 -34.12 -17.07 -25.13
N PRO A 85 -33.57 -18.08 -24.42
CA PRO A 85 -33.07 -19.29 -25.07
C PRO A 85 -34.22 -20.06 -25.75
N PRO A 86 -33.95 -20.75 -26.87
CA PRO A 86 -34.96 -21.60 -27.51
C PRO A 86 -35.39 -22.75 -26.57
N PRO A 87 -36.61 -23.29 -26.73
CA PRO A 87 -37.05 -24.43 -25.94
C PRO A 87 -36.18 -25.65 -26.23
N SER A 88 -35.81 -26.39 -25.16
CA SER A 88 -35.06 -27.64 -25.28
C SER A 88 -35.85 -28.68 -26.10
N PRO A 89 -35.18 -29.45 -26.98
CA PRO A 89 -35.83 -30.55 -27.68
C PRO A 89 -36.27 -31.63 -26.69
N SER A 90 -37.43 -32.23 -26.94
CA SER A 90 -37.97 -33.34 -26.13
C SER A 90 -37.05 -34.55 -26.18
N SER A 91 -36.79 -35.16 -25.02
CA SER A 91 -35.97 -36.37 -24.89
C SER A 91 -36.58 -37.55 -25.67
N PRO A 92 -35.76 -38.42 -26.28
CA PRO A 92 -36.24 -39.64 -26.92
C PRO A 92 -36.84 -40.63 -25.90
N PRO A 93 -37.76 -41.52 -26.32
CA PRO A 93 -38.33 -42.54 -25.44
C PRO A 93 -37.26 -43.56 -25.01
N SER A 94 -37.37 -44.03 -23.77
CA SER A 94 -36.48 -45.05 -23.20
C SER A 94 -36.56 -46.38 -23.97
N PRO A 95 -35.45 -47.13 -24.09
CA PRO A 95 -35.46 -48.46 -24.71
C PRO A 95 -36.23 -49.47 -23.83
N PRO A 96 -36.77 -50.55 -24.43
CA PRO A 96 -37.44 -51.62 -23.68
C PRO A 96 -36.44 -52.36 -22.78
N PRO A 97 -36.90 -52.96 -21.67
CA PRO A 97 -36.05 -53.72 -20.76
C PRO A 97 -35.49 -54.99 -21.43
N PRO A 98 -34.32 -55.48 -21.00
CA PRO A 98 -33.73 -56.71 -21.53
C PRO A 98 -34.57 -57.95 -21.16
N SER A 99 -34.57 -58.95 -22.04
CA SER A 99 -35.22 -60.25 -21.77
C SER A 99 -34.55 -60.98 -20.60
N PRO A 100 -35.34 -61.76 -19.82
CA PRO A 100 -34.80 -62.54 -18.71
C PRO A 100 -33.85 -63.65 -19.19
N SER A 101 -32.79 -63.89 -18.41
CA SER A 101 -31.80 -64.94 -18.66
C SER A 101 -32.39 -66.34 -18.55
N PRO A 102 -31.88 -67.32 -19.31
CA PRO A 102 -32.28 -68.73 -19.16
C PRO A 102 -31.84 -69.30 -17.80
N PRO A 103 -32.54 -70.31 -17.27
CA PRO A 103 -32.19 -70.93 -16.00
C PRO A 103 -30.85 -71.69 -16.10
N PRO A 104 -30.10 -71.82 -14.99
CA PRO A 104 -28.83 -72.54 -14.98
C PRO A 104 -29.03 -74.06 -15.14
N PRO A 105 -28.03 -74.79 -15.67
CA PRO A 105 -28.07 -76.24 -15.75
C PRO A 105 -28.03 -76.89 -14.36
N SER A 106 -28.77 -77.99 -14.20
CA SER A 106 -28.87 -78.72 -12.93
C SER A 106 -27.54 -79.40 -12.58
N LEU A 107 -27.03 -79.17 -11.37
CA LEU A 107 -25.79 -79.75 -10.87
C LEU A 107 -25.99 -81.24 -10.53
N SER A 108 -25.08 -82.10 -11.02
CA SER A 108 -25.06 -83.52 -10.66
C SER A 108 -24.76 -83.70 -9.16
N PRO A 109 -25.31 -84.75 -8.50
CA PRO A 109 -25.08 -84.98 -7.08
C PRO A 109 -23.61 -85.34 -6.78
N PRO A 110 -23.10 -85.00 -5.58
CA PRO A 110 -21.72 -85.28 -5.20
C PRO A 110 -21.48 -86.80 -5.01
N PRO A 111 -20.23 -87.26 -5.18
CA PRO A 111 -19.87 -88.65 -4.87
C PRO A 111 -19.96 -88.93 -3.36
N PRO A 112 -20.17 -90.20 -2.96
CA PRO A 112 -20.26 -90.58 -1.55
C PRO A 112 -18.91 -90.40 -0.83
N SER A 113 -18.98 -90.00 0.45
CA SER A 113 -17.81 -89.77 1.29
C SER A 113 -17.03 -91.07 1.60
N PRO A 114 -15.70 -91.01 1.74
CA PRO A 114 -14.90 -92.15 2.15
C PRO A 114 -15.15 -92.54 3.62
N PRO A 115 -14.90 -93.81 4.00
CA PRO A 115 -15.08 -94.28 5.36
C PRO A 115 -14.05 -93.66 6.33
N PRO A 116 -14.41 -93.50 7.62
CA PRO A 116 -13.49 -92.96 8.62
C PRO A 116 -12.32 -93.93 8.93
N PRO A 117 -11.16 -93.42 9.36
CA PRO A 117 -10.02 -94.24 9.74
C PRO A 117 -10.26 -95.00 11.07
N PRO A 118 -9.61 -96.17 11.27
CA PRO A 118 -9.75 -96.99 12.48
C PRO A 118 -9.09 -96.36 13.74
N PRO A 119 -9.47 -96.81 14.95
CA PRO A 119 -9.22 -96.13 16.23
C PRO A 119 -7.76 -96.16 16.73
#